data_AF-A0A7Z9LU06-F1
#
_entry.id   AF-A0A7Z9LU06-F1
#
_cell.length_a   1.000
_cell.length_b   1.000
_cell.length_c   1.000
_cell.angle_alpha   90.00
_cell.angle_beta   90.00
_cell.angle_gamma   90.00
#
_symmetry.space_group_name_H-M   'P 1'
#
loop_
_entity.id
_entity.type
_entity.pdbx_description
1 polymer ?
#
loop_
_entity_poly.entity_id
_entity_poly.type
_entity_poly.pdbx_seq_one_letter_code
_entity_poly.pdbx_strand_id
1 'polypeptide(L)'
;MKKEFPVKELGAALIPSPLPLSSNSKHEEFHFVKNDVRILHDVAVRPGGKEKNPLSFEQAGPRSHVYFDSSKVKAGIVTCGGLCPGINDVIRSIVMQLYHNYGVKRIQGFRYGYQGFIPDYKHEIIDLTPILVKNIHNLGGSLLSSSRGP
;
A
#
# COMPACT_ATOMS: atom_id res chain seq x y z
N MET A 1 8.77 16.54 24.76
CA MET A 1 8.17 15.23 24.42
C MET A 1 8.47 14.95 22.96
N LYS A 2 9.30 13.95 22.64
CA LYS A 2 9.62 13.59 21.24
C LYS A 2 8.34 13.13 20.56
N LYS A 3 7.84 13.85 19.56
CA LYS A 3 6.77 13.35 18.68
C LYS A 3 7.43 12.50 17.61
N GLU A 4 7.79 11.27 17.96
CA GLU A 4 8.04 10.24 16.96
C GLU A 4 6.66 9.73 16.50
N PHE A 5 6.48 9.58 15.19
CA PHE A 5 5.28 8.99 14.59
C PHE A 5 5.64 7.60 14.07
N PRO A 6 5.89 6.61 14.94
CA PRO A 6 6.31 5.29 14.49
C PRO A 6 5.17 4.61 13.73
N VAL A 7 5.50 4.10 12.54
CA VAL A 7 4.61 3.18 11.82
C VAL A 7 4.62 1.86 12.59
N LYS A 8 3.44 1.31 12.90
CA LYS A 8 3.34 0.03 13.62
C LYS A 8 3.76 -1.11 12.70
N GLU A 9 4.55 -2.03 13.25
CA GLU A 9 4.95 -3.27 12.59
C GLU A 9 4.18 -4.46 13.20
N LEU A 10 3.97 -5.51 12.40
CA LEU A 10 3.31 -6.75 12.85
C LEU A 10 4.29 -7.73 13.51
N GLY A 11 5.59 -7.49 13.40
CA GLY A 11 6.67 -8.35 13.87
C GLY A 11 7.86 -8.35 12.90
N ALA A 12 8.85 -9.21 13.14
CA ALA A 12 10.05 -9.29 12.32
C ALA A 12 9.75 -9.75 10.87
N ALA A 13 10.20 -8.97 9.89
CA ALA A 13 10.13 -9.33 8.47
C ALA A 13 11.31 -10.23 8.09
N LEU A 14 11.08 -11.55 8.05
CA LEU A 14 12.13 -12.56 7.85
C LEU A 14 12.10 -13.21 6.45
N ILE A 15 11.07 -12.96 5.65
CA ILE A 15 10.89 -13.62 4.36
C ILE A 15 11.52 -12.76 3.27
N PRO A 16 12.44 -13.27 2.44
CA PRO A 16 12.99 -12.50 1.32
C PRO A 16 11.88 -11.98 0.40
N SER A 17 11.99 -10.72 0.02
CA SER A 17 11.04 -10.09 -0.91
C SER A 17 11.13 -10.76 -2.29
N PRO A 18 9.99 -11.07 -2.94
CA PRO A 18 9.99 -11.67 -4.27
C PRO A 18 10.36 -10.69 -5.38
N LEU A 19 10.55 -9.42 -5.06
CA LEU A 19 10.86 -8.39 -6.04
C LEU A 19 12.29 -8.57 -6.59
N PRO A 20 12.49 -8.43 -7.91
CA PRO A 20 13.80 -8.57 -8.55
C PRO A 20 14.66 -7.30 -8.38
N LEU A 21 14.79 -6.80 -7.15
CA LEU A 21 15.53 -5.57 -6.84
C LEU A 21 16.91 -5.90 -6.29
N SER A 22 17.89 -5.08 -6.66
CA SER A 22 19.27 -5.27 -6.22
C SER A 22 19.49 -4.61 -4.85
N SER A 23 20.14 -5.35 -3.95
CA SER A 23 20.75 -4.78 -2.73
C SER A 23 22.11 -4.11 -3.00
N ASN A 24 22.69 -4.34 -4.19
CA ASN A 24 24.02 -3.86 -4.58
C ASN A 24 23.92 -2.59 -5.44
N SER A 25 24.66 -1.56 -5.06
CA SER A 25 24.70 -0.21 -5.65
C SER A 25 25.40 -0.12 -7.02
N LYS A 26 25.61 -1.23 -7.74
CA LYS A 26 26.31 -1.24 -9.04
C LYS A 26 25.40 -1.05 -10.25
N HIS A 27 24.08 -1.09 -10.05
CA HIS A 27 23.07 -0.77 -11.06
C HIS A 27 22.18 0.35 -10.52
N GLU A 28 22.05 1.44 -11.28
CA GLU A 28 21.66 2.76 -10.76
C GLU A 28 20.18 2.97 -10.44
N GLU A 29 19.25 2.10 -10.84
CA GLU A 29 17.85 2.53 -10.92
C GLU A 29 16.84 1.86 -9.98
N PHE A 30 17.18 0.75 -9.28
CA PHE A 30 16.17 0.02 -8.51
C PHE A 30 16.70 -0.68 -7.25
N HIS A 31 16.55 -0.03 -6.09
CA HIS A 31 17.00 -0.52 -4.80
C HIS A 31 15.88 -0.71 -3.77
N PHE A 32 16.09 -1.65 -2.85
CA PHE A 32 15.30 -1.72 -1.64
C PHE A 32 15.58 -0.51 -0.73
N VAL A 33 14.53 0.00 -0.10
CA VAL A 33 14.63 1.06 0.91
C VAL A 33 15.01 0.41 2.25
N LYS A 34 16.00 0.98 2.95
CA LYS A 34 16.38 0.52 4.30
C LYS A 34 15.45 1.14 5.36
N ASN A 35 15.27 0.43 6.47
CA ASN A 35 14.33 0.82 7.53
C ASN A 35 14.73 2.09 8.29
N ASP A 36 16.01 2.48 8.25
CA ASP A 36 16.56 3.67 8.89
C ASP A 36 16.49 4.92 7.99
N VAL A 37 16.06 4.79 6.73
CA VAL A 37 15.92 5.93 5.82
C VAL A 37 14.68 6.74 6.17
N ARG A 38 14.89 8.04 6.37
CA ARG A 38 13.86 8.98 6.81
C ARG A 38 13.78 10.18 5.86
N ILE A 39 12.57 10.71 5.69
CA ILE A 39 12.30 11.95 4.95
C ILE A 39 12.09 13.07 5.95
N LEU A 40 12.83 14.18 5.82
CA LEU A 40 12.68 15.33 6.69
C LEU A 40 11.28 15.93 6.56
N HIS A 41 10.67 16.27 7.69
CA HIS A 41 9.38 16.97 7.71
C HIS A 41 9.50 18.41 7.19
N ASP A 42 10.56 19.10 7.61
CA ASP A 42 10.90 20.45 7.15
C ASP A 42 12.30 20.41 6.53
N VAL A 43 12.41 20.82 5.27
CA VAL A 43 13.65 20.88 4.51
C VAL A 43 14.29 22.27 4.54
N ALA A 44 13.64 23.25 5.17
CA ALA A 44 14.12 24.62 5.24
C ALA A 44 15.38 24.73 6.11
N VAL A 45 16.41 25.40 5.58
CA VAL A 45 17.63 25.71 6.32
C VAL A 45 17.48 27.09 6.98
N ARG A 46 17.54 27.15 8.31
CA ARG A 46 17.44 28.42 9.06
C ARG A 46 18.78 28.81 9.67
N PRO A 47 19.18 30.10 9.63
CA PRO A 47 20.40 30.57 10.28
C PRO A 47 20.42 30.23 11.77
N GLY A 48 21.51 29.65 12.25
CA GLY A 48 21.68 29.29 13.67
C GLY A 48 20.97 28.00 14.13
N GLY A 49 20.26 27.30 13.24
CA GLY A 49 19.57 26.05 13.56
C GLY A 49 20.55 24.90 13.81
N LYS A 50 20.67 24.47 15.08
CA LYS A 50 21.36 23.23 15.48
C LYS A 50 20.36 22.21 16.01
N GLU A 51 19.36 21.84 15.20
CA GLU A 51 18.49 20.73 15.58
C GLU A 51 19.24 19.41 15.47
N LYS A 52 19.54 18.80 16.62
CA LYS A 52 20.28 17.53 16.69
C LYS A 52 19.48 16.31 16.24
N ASN A 53 18.18 16.45 16.00
CA ASN A 53 17.27 15.39 15.54
C ASN A 53 16.02 16.04 14.92
N PRO A 54 16.07 16.43 13.63
CA PRO A 54 14.93 17.05 12.98
C PRO A 54 13.76 16.07 12.91
N LEU A 55 12.55 16.62 12.96
CA LEU A 55 11.34 15.83 12.74
C LEU A 55 11.40 15.18 11.34
N SER A 56 11.12 13.90 11.26
CA SER A 56 11.18 13.14 10.02
C SER A 56 10.17 11.99 10.00
N PHE A 57 9.86 11.52 8.79
CA PHE A 57 8.94 10.42 8.50
C PHE A 57 9.69 9.21 7.97
N GLU A 58 9.12 8.02 8.13
CA GLU A 58 9.62 6.83 7.44
C GLU A 58 9.48 6.96 5.93
N GLN A 59 10.52 6.60 5.17
CA GLN A 59 10.39 6.48 3.72
C GLN A 59 9.67 5.18 3.33
N ALA A 60 8.52 5.31 2.66
CA ALA A 60 7.84 4.17 2.04
C ALA A 60 8.65 3.62 0.86
N GLY A 61 8.56 2.32 0.61
CA GLY A 61 9.20 1.67 -0.53
C GLY A 61 9.41 0.17 -0.31
N PRO A 62 9.82 -0.56 -1.34
CA PRO A 62 10.04 -2.00 -1.23
C PRO A 62 11.14 -2.30 -0.22
N ARG A 63 10.92 -3.29 0.65
CA ARG A 63 11.92 -3.82 1.59
C ARG A 63 12.50 -5.12 1.05
N SER A 64 13.76 -5.42 1.39
CA SER A 64 14.42 -6.66 0.99
C SER A 64 13.84 -7.90 1.66
N HIS A 65 13.18 -7.71 2.80
CA HIS A 65 12.43 -8.74 3.51
C HIS A 65 11.02 -8.25 3.84
N VAL A 66 10.05 -9.14 3.79
CA VAL A 66 8.63 -8.91 4.07
C VAL A 66 8.17 -9.81 5.21
N TYR A 67 7.07 -9.41 5.86
CA TYR A 67 6.48 -10.16 6.97
C TYR A 67 5.63 -11.33 6.49
N PHE A 68 4.88 -11.15 5.41
CA PHE A 68 3.94 -12.15 4.91
C PHE A 68 4.58 -13.06 3.85
N ASP A 69 4.28 -14.36 3.96
CA ASP A 69 4.47 -15.32 2.88
C ASP A 69 3.39 -15.10 1.82
N SER A 70 3.76 -14.55 0.66
CA SER A 70 2.80 -14.19 -0.40
C SER A 70 1.91 -15.35 -0.84
N SER A 71 2.37 -16.59 -0.75
CA SER A 71 1.57 -17.78 -1.12
C SER A 71 0.37 -18.00 -0.20
N LYS A 72 0.44 -17.47 1.03
CA LYS A 72 -0.60 -17.60 2.06
C LYS A 72 -1.49 -16.37 2.19
N VAL A 73 -1.07 -15.24 1.62
CA VAL A 73 -1.81 -13.97 1.67
C VAL A 73 -3.19 -14.12 0.99
N LYS A 74 -4.20 -13.56 1.66
CA LYS A 74 -5.49 -13.20 1.08
C LYS A 74 -5.63 -11.69 1.26
N ALA A 75 -5.72 -10.95 0.17
CA ALA A 75 -5.82 -9.50 0.20
C ALA A 75 -7.28 -9.07 0.05
N GLY A 76 -7.71 -8.11 0.86
CA GLY A 76 -9.02 -7.46 0.75
C GLY A 76 -8.84 -6.00 0.35
N ILE A 77 -9.64 -5.52 -0.60
CA ILE A 77 -9.68 -4.12 -1.04
C ILE A 77 -11.08 -3.59 -0.82
N VAL A 78 -11.19 -2.40 -0.23
CA VAL A 78 -12.46 -1.69 -0.02
C VAL A 78 -12.24 -0.20 -0.28
N THR A 79 -13.25 0.48 -0.82
CA THR A 79 -13.25 1.93 -1.00
C THR A 79 -14.43 2.54 -0.27
N CYS A 80 -14.17 3.51 0.60
CA CYS A 80 -15.15 4.12 1.50
C CYS A 80 -15.21 5.65 1.30
N GLY A 81 -16.30 6.27 1.74
CA GLY A 81 -16.47 7.73 1.73
C GLY A 81 -16.93 8.29 0.38
N GLY A 82 -16.55 9.54 0.10
CA GLY A 82 -16.85 10.20 -1.17
C GLY A 82 -15.99 9.66 -2.32
N LEU A 83 -16.54 9.66 -3.54
CA LEU A 83 -15.78 9.31 -4.73
C LEU A 83 -14.82 10.46 -5.10
N CYS A 84 -13.63 10.10 -5.53
CA CYS A 84 -12.58 10.99 -6.00
C CYS A 84 -11.98 10.39 -7.29
N PRO A 85 -11.56 11.21 -8.28
CA PRO A 85 -10.81 10.70 -9.42
C PRO A 85 -9.60 9.86 -9.00
N GLY A 86 -9.33 8.76 -9.71
CA GLY A 86 -8.18 7.89 -9.47
C GLY A 86 -8.41 6.68 -8.56
N ILE A 87 -9.60 6.50 -7.99
CA ILE A 87 -9.88 5.32 -7.14
C ILE A 87 -9.67 4.01 -7.92
N ASN A 88 -10.13 3.96 -9.18
CA ASN A 88 -9.94 2.78 -10.02
C ASN A 88 -8.46 2.53 -10.37
N ASP A 89 -7.65 3.58 -10.54
CA ASP A 89 -6.20 3.47 -10.71
C ASP A 89 -5.54 2.84 -9.49
N VAL A 90 -5.95 3.24 -8.29
CA VAL A 90 -5.48 2.66 -7.03
C VAL A 90 -5.85 1.18 -6.94
N ILE A 91 -7.12 0.83 -7.17
CA ILE A 91 -7.58 -0.58 -7.15
C ILE A 91 -6.75 -1.41 -8.14
N ARG A 92 -6.65 -0.95 -9.39
CA ARG A 92 -5.91 -1.65 -10.44
C ARG A 92 -4.44 -1.83 -10.07
N SER A 93 -3.78 -0.77 -9.59
CA SER A 93 -2.35 -0.81 -9.27
C SER A 93 -2.06 -1.78 -8.12
N ILE A 94 -2.89 -1.79 -7.08
CA ILE A 94 -2.77 -2.74 -5.97
C ILE A 94 -2.93 -4.19 -6.47
N VAL A 95 -3.98 -4.46 -7.27
CA VAL A 95 -4.23 -5.81 -7.80
C VAL A 95 -3.08 -6.28 -8.69
N MET A 96 -2.60 -5.43 -9.60
CA MET A 96 -1.48 -5.77 -10.48
C MET A 96 -0.19 -6.03 -9.69
N GLN A 97 0.13 -5.20 -8.70
CA GLN A 97 1.31 -5.37 -7.85
C GLN A 97 1.23 -6.67 -7.03
N LEU A 98 0.11 -6.92 -6.37
CA LEU A 98 -0.11 -8.14 -5.59
C LEU A 98 0.02 -9.39 -6.47
N TYR A 99 -0.62 -9.38 -7.64
CA TYR A 99 -0.68 -10.56 -8.50
C TYR A 99 0.63 -10.85 -9.23
N HIS A 100 1.22 -9.83 -9.87
CA HIS A 100 2.41 -10.00 -10.73
C HIS A 100 3.72 -9.94 -9.96
N ASN A 101 3.84 -9.00 -9.02
CA ASN A 101 5.13 -8.73 -8.35
C ASN A 101 5.28 -9.50 -7.03
N TYR A 102 4.18 -9.77 -6.34
CA TYR A 102 4.20 -10.54 -5.09
C TYR A 102 3.64 -11.96 -5.23
N GLY A 103 2.95 -12.30 -6.34
CA GLY A 103 2.41 -13.65 -6.57
C GLY A 103 1.14 -13.99 -5.78
N VAL A 104 0.49 -13.02 -5.15
CA VAL A 104 -0.76 -13.20 -4.39
C VAL A 104 -1.91 -13.52 -5.35
N LYS A 105 -2.58 -14.67 -5.15
CA LYS A 105 -3.64 -15.16 -6.05
C LYS A 105 -5.05 -14.92 -5.56
N ARG A 106 -5.25 -14.68 -4.26
CA ARG A 106 -6.56 -14.44 -3.66
C ARG A 106 -6.68 -12.97 -3.28
N ILE A 107 -7.30 -12.19 -4.15
CA ILE A 107 -7.50 -10.75 -3.97
C ILE A 107 -9.01 -10.50 -4.11
N GLN A 108 -9.62 -9.99 -3.05
CA GLN A 108 -11.06 -9.82 -2.95
C GLN A 108 -11.42 -8.34 -2.80
N GLY A 109 -12.48 -7.93 -3.49
CA GLY A 109 -13.05 -6.59 -3.44
C GLY A 109 -14.36 -6.59 -2.67
N PHE A 110 -14.44 -5.76 -1.63
CA PHE A 110 -15.65 -5.58 -0.83
C PHE A 110 -16.43 -4.37 -1.34
N ARG A 111 -17.67 -4.60 -1.75
CA ARG A 111 -18.49 -3.55 -2.36
C ARG A 111 -19.14 -2.64 -1.32
N TYR A 112 -19.40 -1.40 -1.71
CA TYR A 112 -20.15 -0.41 -0.93
C TYR A 112 -19.49 -0.12 0.43
N GLY A 113 -18.19 0.15 0.44
CA GLY A 113 -17.45 0.53 1.66
C GLY A 113 -17.54 -0.53 2.76
N TYR A 114 -17.67 -0.11 4.02
CA TYR A 114 -17.72 -1.03 5.14
C TYR A 114 -18.96 -1.92 5.18
N GLN A 115 -20.04 -1.55 4.49
CA GLN A 115 -21.21 -2.43 4.34
C GLN A 115 -20.85 -3.77 3.70
N GLY A 116 -19.83 -3.80 2.83
CA GLY A 116 -19.38 -5.04 2.18
C GLY A 116 -18.87 -6.11 3.14
N PHE A 117 -18.53 -5.74 4.38
CA PHE A 117 -18.13 -6.67 5.43
C PHE A 117 -19.29 -7.13 6.32
N ILE A 118 -20.46 -6.51 6.20
CA ILE A 118 -21.61 -6.77 7.07
C ILE A 118 -22.58 -7.72 6.35
N PRO A 119 -22.76 -8.96 6.85
CA PRO A 119 -23.55 -9.99 6.15
C PRO A 119 -25.00 -9.58 5.83
N ASP A 120 -25.62 -8.76 6.68
CA ASP A 120 -27.02 -8.34 6.53
C ASP A 120 -27.29 -7.53 5.26
N TYR A 121 -26.28 -6.81 4.75
CA TYR A 121 -26.41 -6.09 3.48
C TYR A 121 -26.33 -7.00 2.25
N LYS A 122 -25.84 -8.25 2.42
CA LYS A 122 -25.76 -9.27 1.37
C LYS A 122 -25.05 -8.79 0.10
N HIS A 123 -24.08 -7.90 0.28
CA HIS A 123 -23.25 -7.42 -0.83
C HIS A 123 -22.32 -8.53 -1.31
N GLU A 124 -22.16 -8.61 -2.62
CA GLU A 124 -21.25 -9.57 -3.24
C GLU A 124 -19.79 -9.22 -2.96
N ILE A 125 -18.97 -10.24 -2.65
CA ILE A 125 -17.51 -10.15 -2.63
C ILE A 125 -17.01 -10.50 -4.02
N ILE A 126 -16.26 -9.58 -4.64
CA ILE A 126 -15.77 -9.74 -6.01
C ILE A 126 -14.35 -10.29 -5.98
N ASP A 127 -14.05 -11.30 -6.79
CA ASP A 127 -12.66 -11.71 -7.03
C ASP A 127 -11.97 -10.74 -8.01
N LEU A 128 -10.96 -10.02 -7.51
CA LEU A 128 -10.22 -9.03 -8.27
C LEU A 128 -9.06 -9.68 -9.01
N THR A 129 -9.24 -9.91 -10.31
CA THR A 129 -8.21 -10.47 -11.20
C THR A 129 -7.57 -9.39 -12.08
N PRO A 130 -6.34 -9.60 -12.58
CA PRO A 130 -5.72 -8.68 -13.55
C PRO A 130 -6.58 -8.41 -14.79
N ILE A 131 -7.37 -9.40 -15.21
CA ILE A 131 -8.29 -9.30 -16.34
C ILE A 131 -9.43 -8.34 -16.00
N LEU A 132 -10.06 -8.53 -14.83
CA LEU A 132 -11.18 -7.69 -14.38
C LEU A 132 -10.76 -6.23 -14.23
N VAL A 133 -9.59 -5.96 -13.65
CA VAL A 133 -9.13 -4.58 -13.40
C VAL A 133 -8.38 -3.95 -14.58
N LYS A 134 -8.25 -4.64 -15.71
CA LYS A 134 -7.35 -4.23 -16.80
C LYS A 134 -7.58 -2.78 -17.24
N ASN A 135 -8.85 -2.40 -17.43
CA ASN A 135 -9.24 -1.13 -18.05
C ASN A 135 -10.01 -0.18 -17.11
N ILE A 136 -10.16 -0.51 -15.82
CA ILE A 136 -11.00 0.29 -14.91
C ILE A 136 -10.44 1.70 -14.65
N HIS A 137 -9.14 1.90 -14.83
CA HIS A 137 -8.48 3.21 -14.72
C HIS A 137 -9.01 4.25 -15.72
N ASN A 138 -9.63 3.80 -16.82
CA ASN A 138 -10.28 4.69 -17.78
C ASN A 138 -11.71 5.09 -17.37
N LEU A 139 -12.19 4.60 -16.23
CA LEU A 139 -13.55 4.82 -15.74
C LEU A 139 -13.53 5.69 -14.48
N GLY A 140 -14.48 6.63 -14.39
CA GLY A 140 -14.74 7.38 -13.17
C GLY A 140 -15.35 6.51 -12.06
N GLY A 141 -15.37 7.05 -10.84
CA GLY A 141 -15.94 6.38 -9.67
C GLY A 141 -15.06 5.25 -9.13
N SER A 142 -15.70 4.17 -8.65
CA SER A 142 -15.03 2.99 -8.10
C SER A 142 -15.71 1.72 -8.59
N LEU A 143 -14.94 0.74 -9.08
CA LEU A 143 -15.41 -0.61 -9.40
C LEU A 143 -16.14 -1.25 -8.21
N LEU A 144 -15.68 -0.97 -6.99
CA LEU A 144 -16.24 -1.51 -5.76
C LEU A 144 -17.40 -0.68 -5.21
N SER A 145 -17.78 0.43 -5.86
CA SER A 145 -18.66 1.44 -5.28
C SER A 145 -18.09 2.02 -3.97
N SER A 146 -18.86 2.85 -3.28
CA SER A 146 -18.49 3.40 -1.99
C SER A 146 -19.74 3.61 -1.12
N SER A 147 -19.57 3.68 0.19
CA SER A 147 -20.62 4.08 1.12
C SER A 147 -20.10 5.04 2.18
N ARG A 148 -21.02 5.71 2.85
CA ARG A 148 -20.76 6.54 4.03
C ARG A 148 -21.41 5.88 5.23
N GLY A 149 -20.69 5.84 6.34
CA GLY A 149 -21.16 5.25 7.58
C GLY A 149 -19.96 4.93 8.49
N PRO A 150 -20.21 4.63 9.78
CA PRO A 150 -19.25 3.93 10.61
C PRO A 150 -19.02 2.50 10.10
#